data_AF-A0A6L2LG00-F1
#
_entry.id   AF-A0A6L2LG00-F1
#
_cell.length_a   1.000
_cell.length_b   1.000
_cell.length_c   1.000
_cell.angle_alpha   90.00
_cell.angle_beta   90.00
_cell.angle_gamma   90.00
#
_symmetry.space_group_name_H-M   'P 1'
#
loop_
_entity.id
_entity.type
_entity.pdbx_description
1 polymer ?
#
loop_
_entity_poly.entity_id
_entity_poly.type
_entity_poly.pdbx_seq_one_letter_code
_entity_poly.pdbx_strand_id
1 'polypeptide(L)'
;MLSELVREIVLAPISDRYNWSLEGLGNFSVASIRREINDKLLPTVNCSTRWVKYVPIKVNIFAWKVKMNALPLRFNISRRGIDIGSICVIVGLKLQAIYFSDVRLQDR
;
A
#
# COMPACT_ATOMS: atom_id res chain seq x y z
N MET A 1 -23.78 25.67 -16.93
CA MET A 1 -23.85 24.19 -16.82
C MET A 1 -23.78 23.72 -15.37
N LEU A 2 -22.68 23.90 -14.64
CA LEU A 2 -22.65 23.64 -13.18
C LEU A 2 -23.57 24.59 -12.38
N SER A 3 -23.68 25.85 -12.84
CA SER A 3 -24.53 26.87 -12.22
C SER A 3 -26.03 26.58 -12.25
N GLU A 4 -26.52 25.81 -13.23
CA GLU A 4 -27.93 25.40 -13.29
C GLU A 4 -28.22 24.24 -12.34
N LEU A 5 -27.29 23.28 -12.23
CA LEU A 5 -27.39 22.14 -11.31
C LEU A 5 -27.43 22.57 -9.83
N VAL A 6 -26.76 23.66 -9.47
CA VAL A 6 -26.75 24.17 -8.09
C VAL A 6 -28.07 24.87 -7.72
N ARG A 7 -28.84 25.38 -8.70
CA ARG A 7 -30.10 26.09 -8.43
C ARG A 7 -31.20 25.20 -7.86
N GLU A 8 -31.14 23.89 -8.11
CA GLU A 8 -32.14 22.92 -7.61
C GLU A 8 -31.71 22.24 -6.30
N ILE A 9 -30.48 22.47 -5.83
CA ILE A 9 -29.98 21.86 -4.60
C ILE A 9 -30.49 22.68 -3.41
N VAL A 10 -31.54 22.15 -2.77
CA VAL A 10 -32.00 22.64 -1.47
C VAL A 10 -31.12 22.03 -0.39
N LEU A 11 -30.18 22.81 0.14
CA LEU A 11 -29.36 22.40 1.27
C LEU A 11 -30.22 22.43 2.55
N ALA A 12 -30.29 21.29 3.23
CA ALA A 12 -30.90 21.25 4.55
C ALA A 12 -30.00 21.97 5.56
N PRO A 13 -30.55 22.70 6.56
CA PRO A 13 -29.78 23.33 7.62
C PRO A 13 -29.34 22.29 8.67
N ILE A 14 -28.70 21.22 8.20
CA ILE A 14 -28.23 20.08 8.98
C ILE A 14 -26.73 19.99 8.75
N SER A 15 -25.97 19.69 9.80
CA SER A 15 -24.54 19.43 9.67
C SER A 15 -24.28 18.26 8.73
N ASP A 16 -23.26 18.39 7.89
CA ASP A 16 -22.80 17.32 7.01
C ASP A 16 -22.54 16.03 7.79
N ARG A 17 -22.90 14.90 7.19
CA ARG A 17 -22.69 13.57 7.76
C ARG A 17 -21.82 12.73 6.83
N TYR A 18 -20.81 12.10 7.40
CA TYR A 18 -20.05 11.08 6.71
C TYR A 18 -20.83 9.76 6.75
N ASN A 19 -21.11 9.19 5.58
CA ASN A 19 -21.72 7.87 5.48
C ASN A 19 -20.67 6.83 5.07
N TRP A 20 -20.57 5.76 5.84
CA TRP A 20 -19.73 4.62 5.49
C TRP A 20 -20.51 3.59 4.70
N SER A 21 -20.20 3.37 3.43
CA SER A 21 -20.94 2.45 2.57
C SER A 21 -20.23 1.12 2.30
N LEU A 22 -19.07 0.87 2.92
CA LEU A 22 -18.33 -0.38 2.67
C LEU A 22 -18.87 -1.57 3.47
N GLU A 23 -19.60 -1.31 4.56
CA GLU A 23 -20.25 -2.34 5.38
C GLU A 23 -21.70 -1.93 5.64
N GLY A 24 -22.62 -2.90 5.64
CA GLY A 24 -24.07 -2.65 5.73
C GLY A 24 -24.56 -2.01 7.04
N LEU A 25 -23.70 -1.90 8.04
CA LEU A 25 -24.00 -1.27 9.33
C LEU A 25 -23.65 0.22 9.40
N GLY A 26 -23.05 0.80 8.35
CA GLY A 26 -22.69 2.23 8.33
C GLY A 26 -21.54 2.60 9.27
N ASN A 27 -20.92 1.62 9.95
CA ASN A 27 -19.82 1.85 10.89
C ASN A 27 -18.48 1.84 10.18
N PHE A 28 -17.66 2.85 10.46
CA PHE A 28 -16.29 2.90 9.97
C PHE A 28 -15.46 1.73 10.53
N SER A 29 -14.72 1.07 9.64
CA SER A 29 -13.82 -0.02 10.01
C SER A 29 -12.54 0.05 9.18
N VAL A 30 -11.40 0.14 9.86
CA VAL A 30 -10.08 0.08 9.22
C VAL A 30 -9.89 -1.23 8.46
N ALA A 31 -10.46 -2.33 8.94
CA ALA A 31 -10.40 -3.62 8.26
C ALA A 31 -11.17 -3.59 6.92
N SER A 32 -12.33 -2.95 6.89
CA SER A 32 -13.16 -2.85 5.69
C SER A 32 -12.51 -2.01 4.58
N ILE A 33 -12.02 -0.82 4.91
CA ILE A 33 -11.34 0.05 3.93
C ILE A 33 -10.04 -0.58 3.43
N ARG A 34 -9.30 -1.24 4.33
CA ARG A 34 -8.07 -1.93 3.95
C ARG A 34 -8.36 -3.07 2.98
N ARG A 35 -9.46 -3.81 3.17
CA ARG A 35 -9.88 -4.86 2.25
C ARG A 35 -10.19 -4.29 0.86
N GLU A 36 -11.01 -3.25 0.79
CA GLU A 36 -11.35 -2.60 -0.49
C GLU A 36 -10.15 -1.99 -1.22
N ILE A 37 -9.24 -1.34 -0.49
CA ILE A 37 -8.00 -0.84 -1.07
C ILE A 37 -7.17 -2.00 -1.61
N ASN A 38 -7.04 -3.09 -0.84
CA ASN A 38 -6.28 -4.26 -1.27
C ASN A 38 -6.88 -4.92 -2.49
N ASP A 39 -8.20 -5.07 -2.57
CA ASP A 39 -8.89 -5.71 -3.70
C ASP A 39 -8.71 -4.92 -5.00
N LYS A 40 -8.57 -3.59 -4.91
CA LYS A 40 -8.32 -2.70 -6.06
C LYS A 40 -6.85 -2.56 -6.44
N LEU A 41 -5.94 -2.60 -5.45
CA LEU A 41 -4.52 -2.33 -5.66
C LEU A 41 -3.67 -3.59 -5.84
N LEU A 42 -4.03 -4.68 -5.17
CA LEU A 42 -3.30 -5.92 -5.27
C LEU A 42 -3.82 -6.69 -6.48
N PRO A 43 -2.94 -7.19 -7.36
CA PRO A 43 -3.37 -8.16 -8.36
C PRO A 43 -4.05 -9.31 -7.62
N THR A 44 -5.15 -9.84 -8.16
CA THR A 44 -5.82 -11.01 -7.60
C THR A 44 -4.84 -12.17 -7.64
N VAL A 45 -4.06 -12.36 -6.57
CA VAL A 45 -3.11 -13.47 -6.45
C VAL A 45 -3.84 -14.54 -5.66
N ASN A 46 -4.39 -15.52 -6.38
CA ASN A 46 -5.20 -16.61 -5.85
C ASN A 46 -4.42 -17.51 -4.87
N CYS A 47 -3.13 -17.25 -4.69
CA CYS A 47 -2.27 -17.99 -3.81
C CYS A 47 -2.14 -17.23 -2.48
N SER A 48 -2.48 -17.84 -1.36
CA SER A 48 -2.11 -17.33 -0.04
C SER A 48 -0.59 -17.32 0.12
N THR A 49 -0.04 -16.34 0.81
CA THR A 49 1.40 -16.31 1.11
C THR A 49 1.66 -17.21 2.31
N ARG A 50 2.34 -18.33 2.09
CA ARG A 50 2.71 -19.27 3.15
C ARG A 50 3.92 -18.73 3.92
N TRP A 51 3.70 -18.32 5.16
CA TRP A 51 4.78 -17.96 6.08
C TRP A 51 5.38 -19.23 6.68
N VAL A 52 6.66 -19.49 6.41
CA VAL A 52 7.36 -20.67 6.93
C VAL A 52 8.11 -20.27 8.20
N LYS A 53 7.75 -20.86 9.35
CA LYS A 53 8.34 -20.51 10.66
C LYS A 53 9.82 -20.92 10.78
N TYR A 54 10.23 -21.95 10.04
CA TYR A 54 11.58 -22.52 10.11
C TYR A 54 12.62 -21.81 9.23
N VAL A 55 12.22 -20.81 8.44
CA VAL A 55 13.16 -20.02 7.64
C VAL A 55 13.32 -18.62 8.23
N PRO A 56 14.48 -17.98 8.04
CA PRO A 56 14.67 -16.60 8.45
C PRO A 56 13.61 -15.66 7.86
N ILE A 57 13.19 -14.65 8.63
CA ILE A 57 12.16 -13.69 8.22
C ILE A 57 12.47 -13.01 6.86
N LYS A 58 13.75 -12.75 6.59
CA LYS A 58 14.22 -12.16 5.33
C LYS A 58 13.88 -13.04 4.12
N VAL A 59 13.94 -14.36 4.26
CA VAL A 59 13.62 -15.34 3.20
C VAL A 59 12.12 -15.29 2.89
N ASN A 60 11.27 -15.29 3.92
CA ASN A 60 9.82 -15.15 3.73
C ASN A 60 9.45 -13.83 3.03
N ILE A 61 10.08 -12.72 3.44
CA ILE A 61 9.86 -11.41 2.81
C ILE A 61 10.31 -11.42 1.34
N PHE A 62 11.46 -12.03 1.04
CA PHE A 62 11.96 -12.13 -0.33
C PHE A 62 11.01 -12.95 -1.21
N ALA A 63 10.58 -14.13 -0.75
CA ALA A 63 9.63 -14.97 -1.45
C ALA A 63 8.29 -14.24 -1.70
N TRP A 64 7.79 -13.50 -0.72
CA TRP A 64 6.60 -12.66 -0.89
C TRP A 64 6.80 -11.58 -1.96
N LYS A 65 7.94 -10.87 -1.96
CA LYS A 65 8.23 -9.84 -2.97
C LYS A 65 8.34 -10.42 -4.39
N VAL A 66 8.99 -11.57 -4.53
CA VAL A 66 9.08 -12.31 -5.81
C VAL A 66 7.68 -12.62 -6.31
N LYS A 67 6.85 -13.23 -5.46
CA LYS A 67 5.47 -13.61 -5.78
C LYS A 67 4.61 -12.40 -6.19
N MET A 68 4.81 -11.26 -5.57
CA MET A 68 4.07 -10.02 -5.87
C MET A 68 4.64 -9.23 -7.06
N ASN A 69 5.64 -9.75 -7.78
CA ASN A 69 6.41 -8.99 -8.78
C ASN A 69 6.82 -7.60 -8.26
N ALA A 70 7.24 -7.55 -6.99
CA ALA A 70 7.59 -6.35 -6.24
C ALA A 70 9.09 -6.23 -6.00
N LEU A 71 9.89 -7.07 -6.67
CA LEU A 71 11.32 -6.84 -6.76
C LEU A 71 11.58 -5.55 -7.55
N PRO A 72 12.55 -4.71 -7.12
CA PRO A 72 12.91 -3.47 -7.78
C PRO A 72 13.72 -3.72 -9.06
N LEU A 73 13.19 -4.58 -9.93
CA LEU A 73 13.69 -4.78 -11.28
C LEU A 73 13.22 -3.60 -12.14
N ARG A 74 14.09 -3.10 -13.03
CA ARG A 74 13.79 -1.97 -13.94
C ARG A 74 12.43 -2.11 -14.63
N PHE A 75 12.09 -3.32 -15.04
CA PHE A 75 10.82 -3.64 -15.69
C PHE A 75 9.59 -3.50 -14.77
N ASN A 76 9.65 -4.04 -13.54
CA ASN A 76 8.55 -3.94 -12.57
C ASN A 76 8.33 -2.49 -12.11
N ILE A 77 9.41 -1.71 -12.08
CA ILE A 77 9.42 -0.29 -11.75
C ILE A 77 8.73 0.52 -12.86
N SER A 78 9.15 0.32 -14.12
CA SER A 78 8.58 1.01 -15.27
C SER A 78 7.08 0.74 -15.41
N ARG A 79 6.64 -0.51 -15.20
CA ARG A 79 5.22 -0.88 -15.19
C ARG A 79 4.39 -0.14 -14.13
N ARG A 80 5.00 0.30 -13.03
CA ARG A 80 4.34 1.05 -11.95
C ARG A 80 4.40 2.56 -12.13
N GLY A 81 5.00 3.06 -13.22
CA GLY A 81 5.13 4.50 -13.48
C GLY A 81 6.08 5.23 -12.53
N ILE A 82 6.99 4.51 -11.86
CA ILE A 82 7.96 5.10 -10.94
C ILE A 82 9.20 5.51 -11.74
N ASP A 83 9.56 6.79 -11.69
CA ASP A 83 10.76 7.31 -12.34
C ASP A 83 12.05 6.69 -11.76
N ILE A 84 12.97 6.30 -12.66
CA ILE A 84 14.19 5.57 -12.31
C ILE A 84 15.17 6.46 -11.51
N GLY A 85 15.16 7.78 -11.75
CA GLY A 85 15.96 8.74 -10.98
C GLY A 85 15.57 8.79 -9.51
N SER A 86 14.26 8.69 -9.23
CA SER A 86 13.70 8.68 -7.87
C SER A 86 14.13 7.45 -7.05
N ILE A 87 14.52 6.36 -7.70
CA ILE A 87 14.84 5.08 -7.07
C ILE A 87 16.29 4.99 -6.63
N CYS A 88 17.22 5.65 -7.35
CA CYS A 88 18.61 5.74 -6.92
C CYS A 88 18.69 6.36 -5.51
N VAL A 89 17.86 7.36 -5.24
CA VAL A 89 17.70 7.98 -3.93
C VAL A 89 17.14 6.98 -2.90
N ILE A 90 16.07 6.24 -3.20
CA ILE A 90 15.44 5.30 -2.25
C ILE A 90 16.33 4.08 -1.94
N VAL A 91 16.98 3.51 -2.95
CA VAL A 91 17.88 2.35 -2.79
C VAL A 91 19.18 2.77 -2.09
N GLY A 92 19.72 3.94 -2.42
CA GLY A 92 20.87 4.53 -1.70
C GLY A 92 20.58 4.76 -0.22
N LEU A 93 19.42 5.34 0.11
CA LEU A 93 18.99 5.54 1.50
C LEU A 93 18.75 4.22 2.24
N LYS A 94 18.24 3.17 1.56
CA LYS A 94 18.09 1.84 2.17
C LYS A 94 19.42 1.14 2.44
N LEU A 95 20.39 1.25 1.54
CA LEU A 95 21.74 0.70 1.76
C LEU A 95 22.42 1.40 2.94
N GLN A 96 22.32 2.72 3.03
CA GLN A 96 22.80 3.46 4.21
C GLN A 96 22.08 3.02 5.49
N ALA A 97 20.75 2.92 5.48
CA ALA A 97 20.00 2.51 6.67
C ALA A 97 20.37 1.10 7.16
N ILE A 98 20.62 0.16 6.24
CA ILE A 98 21.09 -1.20 6.58
C ILE A 98 22.51 -1.13 7.15
N TYR A 99 23.41 -0.37 6.53
CA TYR A 99 24.78 -0.17 7.00
C TYR A 99 24.81 0.43 8.42
N PHE A 100 23.98 1.44 8.70
CA PHE A 100 23.84 2.05 10.04
C PHE A 100 23.13 1.16 11.07
N SER A 101 22.41 0.13 10.63
CA SER A 101 21.76 -0.83 11.51
C SER A 101 22.72 -1.96 11.90
N ASP A 102 23.59 -2.40 10.97
CA ASP A 102 24.64 -3.39 11.24
C ASP A 102 25.73 -2.83 12.15
N VAL A 103 26.19 -1.58 11.92
CA VAL A 103 27.20 -0.93 12.77
C VAL A 103 26.73 -0.80 14.23
N ARG A 104 25.44 -0.56 14.47
CA ARG A 104 24.86 -0.48 15.83
C ARG A 104 24.65 -1.82 16.53
N LEU A 105 24.71 -2.94 15.80
CA LEU A 105 24.63 -4.28 16.38
C LEU A 105 26.01 -4.85 16.72
N GLN A 106 27.08 -4.28 16.15
CA GLN A 106 28.45 -4.67 16.43
C GLN A 106 29.02 -4.00 17.71
N ASP A 107 28.40 -2.90 18.16
CA ASP A 107 28.77 -2.11 19.35
C ASP A 107 28.00 -2.52 20.63
N ARG A 108 27.50 -3.76 20.71
CA ARG A 108 26.83 -4.29 21.91
C ARG A 108 27.32 -5.68 22.32
#